data_AF-A0A7C3LZ31-F1
#
_entry.id   AF-A0A7C3LZ31-F1
#
_cell.length_a   1.000
_cell.length_b   1.000
_cell.length_c   1.000
_cell.angle_alpha   90.00
_cell.angle_beta   90.00
_cell.angle_gamma   90.00
#
_symmetry.space_group_name_H-M   'P 1'
#
loop_
_entity.id
_entity.type
_entity.pdbx_description
1 polymer ?
#
loop_
_entity_poly.entity_id
_entity_poly.type
_entity_poly.pdbx_seq_one_letter_code
_entity_poly.pdbx_strand_id
1 'polypeptide(L)'
;GHRGSPESYCAESVDERTFINARVPGEVHLDLLRQGRIEDPRVGTNALKARWVEEEYWIYRRTFVPPKEALTAHKAWLVFEGLDLAAEIYLNGQRIGTHANAFRPCRLEVSGLLREGENVLAIALDAGLHLAAEKPSLEYLPDYQALLHKRMWLRKPQYQFAWDWNPRLINVGIFRPVRLEWTDDVRLDQVTVYPELAEDRRRATIHVRLHLENVTNEPLQATLTVTVPEAGDARVTREVCLPPGPSTESLALEIREPKLWWPRPHGEQPLYRVTCEVAVGGKVVERVNRRTGIRSIRINQDPHPVEGRYFTLEVNGVPIFAKGGNWVPPDMIYADIDAARYRRLIDLAVKANFNMLRVWGGGLYADHTFLDLCDEAGIMVWHDLIFACSKYPAGDPEFLKEVRAEVTHVARELSPHPSLVVWCGNNELEWGTWDWGYDRGRAFPDYALYHHVFPCILKTEDPSRPYWPSSPYSPDHEHPNSPIVGDQHPWHVSILQNRENFWAYRQDVSRFPNEGGALGASSPATLRQFLPEDERYYLSPSWEYHDNEIAVRPEGLMIEAWFARWLGLEP
;
A
#
# COMPACT_ATOMS: atom_id res chain seq x y z
N GLY A 1 17.07 24.60 18.42
CA GLY A 1 16.93 26.04 18.67
C GLY A 1 15.47 26.39 18.91
N HIS A 2 15.15 27.53 19.54
CA HIS A 2 13.78 27.91 19.96
C HIS A 2 12.69 27.82 18.86
N ARG A 3 13.04 27.93 17.58
CA ARG A 3 12.07 27.86 16.46
C ARG A 3 11.51 26.46 16.17
N GLY A 4 12.24 25.42 16.56
CA GLY A 4 11.82 24.02 16.36
C GLY A 4 11.07 23.43 17.55
N SER A 5 10.75 24.23 18.57
CA SER A 5 10.05 23.72 19.74
C SER A 5 8.52 23.74 19.55
N PRO A 6 7.77 22.80 20.16
CA PRO A 6 6.32 22.79 20.11
C PRO A 6 5.68 24.11 20.48
N GLU A 7 6.23 24.83 21.46
CA GLU A 7 5.75 26.13 21.90
C GLU A 7 5.81 27.17 20.78
N SER A 8 6.81 27.09 19.89
CA SER A 8 6.99 28.04 18.79
C SER A 8 6.00 27.79 17.66
N TYR A 9 5.86 26.54 17.19
CA TYR A 9 5.01 26.27 16.02
C TYR A 9 3.53 26.04 16.37
N CYS A 10 3.21 25.78 17.63
CA CYS A 10 1.83 25.72 18.11
C CYS A 10 1.29 27.06 18.62
N ALA A 11 2.10 28.13 18.60
CA ALA A 11 1.66 29.47 19.00
C ALA A 11 0.48 29.95 18.14
N GLU A 12 -0.38 30.79 18.74
CA GLU A 12 -1.52 31.41 18.05
C GLU A 12 -1.06 32.23 16.84
N SER A 13 0.01 33.02 17.03
CA SER A 13 0.72 33.75 15.97
C SER A 13 2.11 33.17 15.75
N VAL A 14 2.51 33.02 14.49
CA VAL A 14 3.86 32.59 14.08
C VAL A 14 4.48 33.61 13.13
N ASP A 15 5.80 33.65 13.02
CA ASP A 15 6.46 34.42 11.97
C ASP A 15 6.23 33.72 10.62
N GLU A 16 5.28 34.20 9.82
CA GLU A 16 4.91 33.56 8.55
C GLU A 16 6.09 33.42 7.58
N ARG A 17 7.15 34.24 7.72
CA ARG A 17 8.36 34.14 6.90
C ARG A 17 9.16 32.86 7.15
N THR A 18 8.87 32.13 8.24
CA THR A 18 9.49 30.82 8.52
C THR A 18 8.70 29.66 7.91
N PHE A 19 7.57 29.93 7.25
CA PHE A 19 6.73 28.92 6.61
C PHE A 19 6.71 29.11 5.09
N ILE A 20 6.39 28.03 4.39
CA ILE A 20 6.04 28.05 2.96
C ILE A 20 4.62 27.50 2.80
N ASN A 21 3.96 27.86 1.70
CA ASN A 21 2.63 27.32 1.39
C ASN A 21 2.72 25.83 1.06
N ALA A 22 2.00 25.02 1.84
CA ALA A 22 1.90 23.57 1.65
C ALA A 22 0.57 23.17 1.01
N ARG A 23 0.53 22.04 0.28
CA ARG A 23 -0.73 21.40 -0.16
C ARG A 23 -0.90 20.05 0.51
N VAL A 24 -2.11 19.81 1.03
CA VAL A 24 -2.53 18.54 1.63
C VAL A 24 -3.84 18.12 0.94
N PRO A 25 -3.94 16.91 0.37
CA PRO A 25 -2.91 15.86 0.30
C PRO A 25 -1.68 16.28 -0.51
N GLY A 26 -0.48 15.87 -0.06
CA GLY A 26 0.79 16.18 -0.71
C GLY A 26 2.00 15.81 0.15
N GLU A 27 3.18 16.11 -0.35
CA GLU A 27 4.45 15.83 0.32
C GLU A 27 5.43 16.99 0.20
N VAL A 28 6.39 17.04 1.12
CA VAL A 28 7.36 18.12 1.25
C VAL A 28 8.15 18.35 -0.05
N HIS A 29 8.55 17.28 -0.74
CA HIS A 29 9.27 17.40 -2.02
C HIS A 29 8.45 18.19 -3.05
N LEU A 30 7.13 17.96 -3.16
CA LEU A 30 6.25 18.69 -4.07
C LEU A 30 6.08 20.16 -3.69
N ASP A 31 6.05 20.45 -2.39
CA ASP A 31 6.00 21.83 -1.89
C ASP A 31 7.30 22.58 -2.18
N LEU A 32 8.45 21.95 -1.93
CA LEU A 32 9.77 22.53 -2.22
C LEU A 32 9.96 22.75 -3.73
N LEU A 33 9.52 21.81 -4.57
CA LEU A 33 9.53 21.96 -6.02
C LEU A 33 8.72 23.16 -6.48
N ARG A 34 7.49 23.30 -5.98
CA ARG A 34 6.62 24.45 -6.32
C ARG A 34 7.19 25.79 -5.92
N GLN A 35 8.02 25.83 -4.88
CA GLN A 35 8.68 27.04 -4.39
C GLN A 35 10.07 27.26 -5.03
N GLY A 36 10.51 26.38 -5.93
CA GLY A 36 11.84 26.44 -6.56
C GLY A 36 13.00 26.24 -5.56
N ARG A 37 12.75 25.55 -4.43
CA ARG A 37 13.75 25.28 -3.38
C ARG A 37 14.56 24.02 -3.61
N ILE A 38 14.05 23.12 -4.45
CA ILE A 38 14.79 21.98 -4.98
C ILE A 38 14.55 21.90 -6.49
N GLU A 39 15.52 21.34 -7.21
CA GLU A 39 15.37 20.96 -8.61
C GLU A 39 14.53 19.68 -8.72
N ASP A 40 13.95 19.38 -9.89
CA ASP A 40 13.16 18.15 -10.11
C ASP A 40 14.04 16.92 -9.82
N PRO A 41 13.73 16.11 -8.78
CA PRO A 41 14.53 14.93 -8.41
C PRO A 41 14.58 13.87 -9.50
N ARG A 42 13.66 13.93 -10.48
CA ARG A 42 13.58 13.03 -11.62
C ARG A 42 14.60 13.34 -12.71
N VAL A 43 15.33 14.45 -12.61
CA VAL A 43 16.28 14.92 -13.63
C VAL A 43 17.72 14.77 -13.15
N GLY A 44 18.60 14.27 -14.02
CA GLY A 44 20.03 14.18 -13.80
C GLY A 44 20.38 13.41 -12.53
N THR A 45 21.09 14.06 -11.61
CA THR A 45 21.40 13.49 -10.28
C THR A 45 20.73 14.30 -9.16
N ASN A 46 19.64 15.01 -9.46
CA ASN A 46 19.03 15.98 -8.54
C ASN A 46 18.44 15.33 -7.29
N ALA A 47 18.04 14.07 -7.35
CA ALA A 47 17.62 13.33 -6.16
C ALA A 47 18.74 13.19 -5.10
N LEU A 48 20.02 13.22 -5.49
CA LEU A 48 21.13 13.32 -4.53
C LEU A 48 21.17 14.70 -3.84
N LYS A 49 20.97 15.78 -4.60
CA LYS A 49 20.92 17.14 -4.06
C LYS A 49 19.71 17.36 -3.13
N ALA A 50 18.62 16.62 -3.34
CA ALA A 50 17.43 16.68 -2.51
C ALA A 50 17.53 15.85 -1.21
N ARG A 51 18.64 15.14 -0.97
CA ARG A 51 18.82 14.27 0.21
C ARG A 51 18.54 14.95 1.54
N TRP A 52 18.95 16.20 1.72
CA TRP A 52 18.75 16.93 2.97
C TRP A 52 17.28 16.92 3.44
N VAL A 53 16.32 16.80 2.53
CA VAL A 53 14.88 16.77 2.87
C VAL A 53 14.53 15.60 3.80
N GLU A 54 15.18 14.44 3.65
CA GLU A 54 14.88 13.25 4.46
C GLU A 54 15.53 13.29 5.86
N GLU A 55 16.51 14.18 6.08
CA GLU A 55 17.25 14.33 7.34
C GLU A 55 16.62 15.38 8.28
N GLU A 56 15.69 16.19 7.76
CA GLU A 56 15.07 17.29 8.49
C GLU A 56 13.76 16.91 9.18
N TYR A 57 13.41 17.71 10.19
CA TYR A 57 12.07 17.73 10.77
C TYR A 57 11.19 18.78 10.07
N TRP A 58 10.02 18.35 9.61
CA TRP A 58 9.07 19.18 8.87
C TRP A 58 7.85 19.49 9.72
N ILE A 59 7.44 20.76 9.73
CA ILE A 59 6.26 21.21 10.48
C ILE A 59 5.17 21.65 9.50
N TYR A 60 4.05 20.94 9.50
CA TYR A 60 2.80 21.40 8.90
C TYR A 60 1.99 22.15 9.95
N ARG A 61 1.40 23.28 9.56
CA ARG A 61 0.54 24.09 10.42
C ARG A 61 -0.70 24.52 9.65
N ARG A 62 -1.86 24.45 10.31
CA ARG A 62 -3.13 24.97 9.79
C ARG A 62 -3.98 25.52 10.92
N THR A 63 -4.67 26.63 10.67
CA THR A 63 -5.77 27.05 11.52
C THR A 63 -7.12 26.69 10.90
N PHE A 64 -8.11 26.43 11.73
CA PHE A 64 -9.47 26.11 11.29
C PHE A 64 -10.50 26.50 12.35
N VAL A 65 -11.73 26.75 11.92
CA VAL A 65 -12.88 26.92 12.81
C VAL A 65 -13.73 25.65 12.71
N PRO A 66 -13.89 24.87 13.79
CA PRO A 66 -14.71 23.68 13.78
C PRO A 66 -16.20 24.05 13.64
N PRO A 67 -17.01 23.20 12.99
CA PRO A 67 -18.47 23.32 13.03
C PRO A 67 -18.99 23.30 14.47
N LYS A 68 -20.10 24.00 14.75
CA LYS A 68 -20.67 24.08 16.11
C LYS A 68 -21.06 22.72 16.64
N GLU A 69 -21.55 21.85 15.74
CA GLU A 69 -21.95 20.49 16.03
C GLU A 69 -20.77 19.67 16.56
N ALA A 70 -19.57 19.86 16.02
CA ALA A 70 -18.37 19.15 16.48
C ALA A 70 -17.92 19.58 17.89
N LEU A 71 -18.25 20.81 18.32
CA LEU A 71 -17.93 21.31 19.67
C LEU A 71 -18.81 20.66 20.74
N THR A 72 -20.06 20.33 20.39
CA THR A 72 -21.06 19.77 21.30
C THR A 72 -21.29 18.28 21.10
N ALA A 73 -20.69 17.68 20.08
CA ALA A 73 -20.86 16.27 19.78
C ALA A 73 -20.37 15.39 20.92
N HIS A 74 -21.00 14.23 21.09
CA HIS A 74 -20.56 13.29 22.13
C HIS A 74 -19.11 12.84 21.92
N LYS A 75 -18.73 12.56 20.67
CA LYS A 75 -17.33 12.35 20.29
C LYS A 75 -16.94 13.05 18.99
N ALA A 76 -15.68 13.47 18.93
CA ALA A 76 -15.05 14.02 17.72
C ALA A 76 -13.65 13.45 17.52
N TRP A 77 -13.20 13.34 16.27
CA TRP A 77 -11.87 12.84 15.89
C TRP A 77 -11.23 13.67 14.80
N LEU A 78 -9.92 13.87 14.91
CA LEU A 78 -9.09 14.18 13.74
C LEU A 78 -8.64 12.88 13.09
N VAL A 79 -8.89 12.76 11.79
CA VAL A 79 -8.52 11.59 10.99
C VAL A 79 -7.56 12.01 9.89
N PHE A 80 -6.37 11.43 9.91
CA PHE A 80 -5.35 11.53 8.88
C PHE A 80 -5.36 10.21 8.11
N GLU A 81 -5.73 10.25 6.83
CA GLU A 81 -5.81 9.04 6.01
C GLU A 81 -4.43 8.46 5.66
N GLY A 82 -3.36 9.24 5.80
CA GLY A 82 -2.01 8.84 5.40
C GLY A 82 -0.98 9.89 5.84
N LEU A 83 -0.03 9.45 6.66
CA LEU A 83 1.10 10.22 7.18
C LEU A 83 2.39 9.49 6.85
N ASP A 84 3.37 10.19 6.29
CA ASP A 84 4.68 9.64 5.97
C ASP A 84 5.77 10.44 6.71
N LEU A 85 6.43 9.95 7.76
CA LEU A 85 6.07 8.73 8.49
C LEU A 85 5.85 9.03 9.97
N ALA A 86 6.91 9.44 10.67
CA ALA A 86 6.89 9.62 12.12
C ALA A 86 6.28 10.98 12.44
N ALA A 87 5.04 10.97 12.92
CA ALA A 87 4.23 12.15 13.18
C ALA A 87 4.03 12.39 14.68
N GLU A 88 4.25 13.62 15.13
CA GLU A 88 3.73 14.14 16.40
C GLU A 88 2.66 15.19 16.10
N ILE A 89 1.47 15.01 16.67
CA ILE A 89 0.27 15.79 16.32
C ILE A 89 -0.15 16.64 17.50
N TYR A 90 -0.34 17.93 17.26
CA TYR A 90 -0.68 18.93 18.25
C TYR A 90 -1.95 19.68 17.87
N LEU A 91 -2.85 19.84 18.84
CA LEU A 91 -4.05 20.66 18.72
C LEU A 91 -4.01 21.71 19.84
N ASN A 92 -4.09 22.98 19.48
CA ASN A 92 -4.17 24.11 20.41
C ASN A 92 -3.03 24.14 21.45
N GLY A 93 -1.82 23.75 21.03
CA GLY A 93 -0.63 23.68 21.89
C GLY A 93 -0.48 22.38 22.69
N GLN A 94 -1.49 21.50 22.69
CA GLN A 94 -1.43 20.21 23.35
C GLN A 94 -1.06 19.10 22.37
N ARG A 95 -0.09 18.24 22.72
CA ARG A 95 0.16 17.02 21.96
C ARG A 95 -0.98 16.03 22.15
N ILE A 96 -1.67 15.68 21.07
CA ILE A 96 -2.85 14.80 21.08
C ILE A 96 -2.54 13.37 20.63
N GLY A 97 -1.40 13.12 19.98
CA GLY A 97 -0.99 11.77 19.63
C GLY A 97 0.28 11.70 18.79
N THR A 98 0.70 10.46 18.52
CA THR A 98 1.80 10.13 17.61
C THR A 98 1.38 9.02 16.65
N HIS A 99 2.05 8.92 15.50
CA HIS A 99 1.79 7.89 14.49
C HIS A 99 3.04 7.60 13.67
N ALA A 100 3.26 6.34 13.28
CA ALA A 100 4.46 5.95 12.52
C ALA A 100 4.18 4.77 11.56
N ASN A 101 3.08 4.83 10.81
CA ASN A 101 2.72 3.83 9.81
C ASN A 101 2.01 4.48 8.60
N ALA A 102 2.64 4.46 7.42
CA ALA A 102 2.09 5.09 6.23
C ALA A 102 0.88 4.33 5.65
N PHE A 103 0.65 3.08 6.06
CA PHE A 103 -0.31 2.18 5.41
C PHE A 103 -1.65 2.05 6.14
N ARG A 104 -1.83 2.76 7.26
CA ARG A 104 -3.11 2.84 7.96
C ARG A 104 -3.39 4.27 8.44
N PRO A 105 -4.67 4.66 8.56
CA PRO A 105 -5.02 5.98 9.05
C PRO A 105 -4.60 6.18 10.51
N CYS A 106 -4.33 7.44 10.86
CA CYS A 106 -4.23 7.90 12.24
C CYS A 106 -5.55 8.55 12.63
N ARG A 107 -6.21 8.05 13.67
CA ARG A 107 -7.43 8.62 14.22
C ARG A 107 -7.20 8.98 15.69
N LEU A 108 -7.39 10.25 16.03
CA LEU A 108 -7.20 10.77 17.38
C LEU A 108 -8.49 11.43 17.87
N GLU A 109 -8.97 11.00 19.03
CA GLU A 109 -10.13 11.62 19.66
C GLU A 109 -9.78 13.03 20.16
N VAL A 110 -10.62 14.00 19.84
CA VAL A 110 -10.46 15.42 20.16
C VAL A 110 -11.69 16.02 20.86
N SER A 111 -12.59 15.16 21.34
CA SER A 111 -13.75 15.52 22.15
C SER A 111 -13.33 16.42 23.32
N GLY A 112 -13.93 17.61 23.44
CA GLY A 112 -13.60 18.58 24.48
C GLY A 112 -12.26 19.31 24.34
N LEU A 113 -11.44 19.00 23.31
CA LEU A 113 -10.18 19.70 23.03
C LEU A 113 -10.33 20.84 22.01
N LEU A 114 -11.43 20.82 21.24
CA LEU A 114 -11.79 21.87 20.29
C LEU A 114 -12.25 23.13 21.03
N ARG A 115 -11.82 24.29 20.54
CA ARG A 115 -12.23 25.61 21.04
C ARG A 115 -13.30 26.22 20.14
N GLU A 116 -14.20 27.02 20.71
CA GLU A 116 -15.02 27.92 19.90
C GLU A 116 -14.12 28.93 19.19
N GLY A 117 -14.34 29.13 17.88
CA GLY A 117 -13.48 29.98 17.06
C GLY A 117 -12.26 29.25 16.50
N GLU A 118 -11.14 29.95 16.40
CA GLU A 118 -9.96 29.43 15.71
C GLU A 118 -9.22 28.37 16.55
N ASN A 119 -8.90 27.26 15.90
CA ASN A 119 -8.11 26.17 16.44
C ASN A 119 -6.80 26.05 15.64
N VAL A 120 -5.69 25.76 16.33
CA VAL A 120 -4.37 25.57 15.71
C VAL A 120 -4.05 24.09 15.66
N LEU A 121 -3.89 23.54 14.46
CA LEU A 121 -3.39 22.19 14.23
C LEU A 121 -1.95 22.27 13.73
N ALA A 122 -1.04 21.58 14.41
CA ALA A 122 0.35 21.43 13.98
C ALA A 122 0.75 19.95 13.95
N ILE A 123 1.51 19.56 12.94
CA ILE A 123 2.02 18.20 12.76
C ILE A 123 3.52 18.31 12.50
N ALA A 124 4.32 17.76 13.41
CA ALA A 124 5.75 17.57 13.22
C ALA A 124 6.00 16.19 12.61
N LEU A 125 6.75 16.13 11.51
CA LEU A 125 7.03 14.92 10.74
C LEU A 125 8.53 14.75 10.50
N ASP A 126 9.01 13.52 10.57
CA ASP A 126 10.27 13.13 9.92
C ASP A 126 10.07 11.87 9.06
N ALA A 127 11.04 11.61 8.18
CA ALA A 127 11.00 10.50 7.23
C ALA A 127 11.12 9.10 7.89
N GLY A 128 11.30 9.04 9.21
CA GLY A 128 11.46 7.83 10.01
C GLY A 128 12.92 7.50 10.36
N LEU A 129 13.88 8.28 9.87
CA LEU A 129 15.30 8.05 10.11
C LEU A 129 15.64 8.12 11.61
N HIS A 130 15.04 9.07 12.33
CA HIS A 130 15.27 9.24 13.76
C HIS A 130 14.66 8.08 14.57
N LEU A 131 13.48 7.59 14.16
CA LEU A 131 12.82 6.46 14.79
C LEU A 131 13.63 5.16 14.65
N ALA A 132 14.32 4.98 13.51
CA ALA A 132 15.13 3.80 13.27
C ALA A 132 16.61 3.96 13.69
N ALA A 133 17.09 5.16 14.01
CA ALA A 133 18.51 5.48 14.21
C ALA A 133 19.25 4.54 15.18
N GLU A 134 18.60 4.08 16.25
CA GLU A 134 19.20 3.18 17.25
C GLU A 134 18.87 1.69 17.03
N LYS A 135 18.10 1.36 15.99
CA LYS A 135 17.69 -0.01 15.68
C LYS A 135 18.81 -0.81 15.00
N PRO A 136 18.87 -2.14 15.17
CA PRO A 136 19.82 -2.98 14.46
C PRO A 136 19.50 -3.04 12.95
N SER A 137 20.53 -3.16 12.12
CA SER A 137 20.40 -3.09 10.65
C SER A 137 20.93 -4.34 9.95
N LEU A 138 22.24 -4.54 10.01
CA LEU A 138 22.94 -5.54 9.20
C LEU A 138 22.50 -6.96 9.49
N GLU A 139 21.87 -7.23 10.65
CA GLU A 139 21.28 -8.53 10.96
C GLU A 139 20.02 -8.83 10.13
N TYR A 140 19.26 -7.81 9.72
CA TYR A 140 18.01 -7.95 8.95
C TYR A 140 18.22 -7.79 7.43
N LEU A 141 19.15 -6.91 7.05
CA LEU A 141 19.50 -6.66 5.65
C LEU A 141 21.02 -6.41 5.59
N PRO A 142 21.82 -7.34 5.04
CA PRO A 142 23.28 -7.23 4.96
C PRO A 142 23.74 -6.29 3.84
N ASP A 143 23.20 -5.08 3.84
CA ASP A 143 23.52 -4.00 2.90
C ASP A 143 24.04 -2.79 3.69
N TYR A 144 25.16 -2.21 3.26
CA TYR A 144 25.72 -1.03 3.90
C TYR A 144 24.81 0.21 3.77
N GLN A 145 24.01 0.32 2.71
CA GLN A 145 23.02 1.40 2.63
C GLN A 145 21.99 1.30 3.74
N ALA A 146 21.64 0.08 4.17
CA ALA A 146 20.70 -0.15 5.26
C ALA A 146 21.17 0.47 6.58
N LEU A 147 22.49 0.65 6.81
CA LEU A 147 22.99 1.36 8.00
C LEU A 147 22.49 2.80 8.09
N LEU A 148 22.24 3.44 6.95
CA LEU A 148 21.81 4.85 6.89
C LEU A 148 20.32 5.02 7.15
N HIS A 149 19.49 4.04 6.80
CA HIS A 149 18.03 4.23 6.75
C HIS A 149 17.20 3.13 7.42
N LYS A 150 17.74 1.91 7.53
CA LYS A 150 17.16 0.80 8.29
C LYS A 150 15.68 0.53 7.94
N ARG A 151 15.39 0.47 6.63
CA ARG A 151 14.02 0.45 6.06
C ARG A 151 13.11 -0.65 6.62
N MET A 152 13.67 -1.78 7.05
CA MET A 152 12.92 -2.90 7.62
C MET A 152 12.17 -2.55 8.91
N TRP A 153 12.60 -1.50 9.61
CA TRP A 153 11.92 -1.00 10.81
C TRP A 153 10.78 -0.03 10.52
N LEU A 154 10.65 0.43 9.27
CA LEU A 154 9.75 1.51 8.89
C LEU A 154 8.59 0.96 8.04
N ARG A 155 7.36 1.15 8.50
CA ARG A 155 6.14 0.83 7.73
C ARG A 155 5.82 1.96 6.75
N LYS A 156 6.64 2.07 5.71
CA LYS A 156 6.49 2.97 4.56
C LYS A 156 7.00 2.30 3.27
N PRO A 157 6.71 2.85 2.08
CA PRO A 157 7.10 2.21 0.82
C PRO A 157 8.60 1.94 0.74
N GLN A 158 8.96 0.67 0.51
CA GLN A 158 10.35 0.20 0.62
C GLN A 158 11.23 0.67 -0.54
N TYR A 159 10.66 0.86 -1.74
CA TYR A 159 11.39 1.31 -2.93
C TYR A 159 12.04 2.70 -2.78
N GLN A 160 11.52 3.53 -1.87
CA GLN A 160 12.04 4.88 -1.60
C GLN A 160 13.45 4.87 -1.02
N PHE A 161 13.88 3.74 -0.46
CA PHE A 161 15.18 3.57 0.16
C PHE A 161 16.28 3.15 -0.83
N ALA A 162 16.03 3.38 -2.13
CA ALA A 162 16.68 2.76 -3.28
C ALA A 162 16.17 1.34 -3.55
N TRP A 163 16.11 1.04 -4.83
CA TRP A 163 15.84 -0.28 -5.37
C TRP A 163 16.64 -0.46 -6.65
N ASP A 164 16.70 -1.68 -7.17
CA ASP A 164 17.40 -1.98 -8.43
C ASP A 164 16.77 -1.37 -9.69
N TRP A 165 15.73 -0.54 -9.55
CA TRP A 165 15.10 0.25 -10.61
C TRP A 165 14.67 1.66 -10.17
N ASN A 166 14.96 2.07 -8.92
CA ASN A 166 14.59 3.37 -8.40
C ASN A 166 15.69 3.95 -7.49
N PRO A 167 16.16 5.19 -7.73
CA PRO A 167 17.09 5.83 -6.82
C PRO A 167 16.40 6.17 -5.49
N ARG A 168 17.18 6.18 -4.40
CA ARG A 168 16.65 6.56 -3.07
C ARG A 168 16.12 7.99 -3.09
N LEU A 169 14.87 8.19 -2.68
CA LEU A 169 14.24 9.47 -2.40
C LEU A 169 13.17 9.21 -1.33
N ILE A 170 13.50 9.46 -0.07
CA ILE A 170 12.62 9.12 1.04
C ILE A 170 11.61 10.25 1.22
N ASN A 171 10.36 10.04 0.80
CA ASN A 171 9.32 11.06 0.96
C ASN A 171 8.91 11.22 2.44
N VAL A 172 8.34 12.40 2.72
CA VAL A 172 7.82 12.83 4.02
C VAL A 172 6.67 13.82 3.78
N GLY A 173 5.55 13.68 4.51
CA GLY A 173 4.39 14.56 4.37
C GLY A 173 3.05 13.96 4.78
N ILE A 174 1.98 14.66 4.39
CA ILE A 174 0.58 14.28 4.64
C ILE A 174 -0.04 13.93 3.29
N PHE A 175 0.24 12.73 2.81
CA PHE A 175 -0.03 12.32 1.42
C PHE A 175 -1.47 11.89 1.14
N ARG A 176 -2.34 11.89 2.16
CA ARG A 176 -3.79 11.63 2.05
C ARG A 176 -4.60 12.69 2.81
N PRO A 177 -5.94 12.76 2.60
CA PRO A 177 -6.80 13.75 3.24
C PRO A 177 -6.74 13.76 4.77
N VAL A 178 -7.02 14.94 5.33
CA VAL A 178 -7.24 15.15 6.76
C VAL A 178 -8.65 15.67 6.96
N ARG A 179 -9.40 15.09 7.90
CA ARG A 179 -10.78 15.46 8.19
C ARG A 179 -11.08 15.46 9.68
N LEU A 180 -12.07 16.27 10.06
CA LEU A 180 -12.70 16.26 11.38
C LEU A 180 -14.00 15.46 11.27
N GLU A 181 -14.12 14.39 12.05
CA GLU A 181 -15.33 13.55 12.17
C GLU A 181 -15.97 13.79 13.53
N TRP A 182 -17.30 13.73 13.63
CA TRP A 182 -18.01 13.79 14.91
C TRP A 182 -19.34 13.05 14.82
N THR A 183 -19.79 12.49 15.95
CA THR A 183 -21.10 11.83 16.06
C THR A 183 -21.58 11.83 17.51
N ASP A 184 -22.89 11.74 17.69
CA ASP A 184 -23.55 11.64 19.00
C ASP A 184 -23.90 10.20 19.38
N ASP A 185 -24.06 9.32 18.38
CA ASP A 185 -24.69 8.00 18.57
C ASP A 185 -23.74 6.85 18.20
N VAL A 186 -23.56 6.62 16.90
CA VAL A 186 -22.80 5.50 16.33
C VAL A 186 -21.85 6.04 15.27
N ARG A 187 -20.62 5.51 15.25
CA ARG A 187 -19.69 5.67 14.13
C ARG A 187 -19.61 4.38 13.34
N LEU A 188 -19.65 4.47 12.02
CA LEU A 188 -19.25 3.38 11.13
C LEU A 188 -17.77 3.50 10.80
N ASP A 189 -16.95 2.61 11.38
CA ASP A 189 -15.49 2.66 11.25
C ASP A 189 -14.98 2.08 9.92
N GLN A 190 -15.41 0.88 9.58
CA GLN A 190 -15.09 0.19 8.31
C GLN A 190 -16.25 -0.72 7.90
N VAL A 191 -16.30 -1.03 6.59
CA VAL A 191 -17.22 -2.02 6.03
C VAL A 191 -16.45 -3.02 5.20
N THR A 192 -16.59 -4.29 5.57
CA THR A 192 -16.12 -5.41 4.75
C THR A 192 -17.29 -5.90 3.91
N VAL A 193 -17.05 -6.06 2.60
CA VAL A 193 -18.02 -6.66 1.67
C VAL A 193 -17.31 -7.74 0.88
N TYR A 194 -17.84 -8.95 0.89
CA TYR A 194 -17.33 -9.99 0.00
C TYR A 194 -18.42 -10.97 -0.44
N PRO A 195 -18.38 -11.45 -1.70
CA PRO A 195 -19.31 -12.46 -2.19
C PRO A 195 -18.80 -13.87 -1.89
N GLU A 196 -19.75 -14.77 -1.68
CA GLU A 196 -19.56 -16.22 -1.69
C GLU A 196 -20.46 -16.81 -2.79
N LEU A 197 -19.86 -17.46 -3.79
CA LEU A 197 -20.58 -18.04 -4.92
C LEU A 197 -20.81 -19.54 -4.68
N ALA A 198 -22.07 -19.99 -4.80
CA ALA A 198 -22.40 -21.40 -4.70
C ALA A 198 -21.77 -22.21 -5.84
N GLU A 199 -21.50 -23.49 -5.60
CA GLU A 199 -20.83 -24.38 -6.57
C GLU A 199 -21.61 -24.50 -7.90
N ASP A 200 -22.95 -24.49 -7.84
CA ASP A 200 -23.83 -24.48 -9.01
C ASP A 200 -23.87 -23.13 -9.76
N ARG A 201 -23.28 -22.09 -9.17
CA ARG A 201 -23.21 -20.70 -9.65
C ARG A 201 -24.57 -20.02 -9.86
N ARG A 202 -25.66 -20.63 -9.39
CA ARG A 202 -27.03 -20.08 -9.49
C ARG A 202 -27.41 -19.24 -8.28
N ARG A 203 -26.61 -19.28 -7.22
CA ARG A 203 -26.79 -18.46 -6.02
C ARG A 203 -25.45 -17.89 -5.58
N ALA A 204 -25.49 -16.66 -5.08
CA ALA A 204 -24.39 -16.06 -4.36
C ALA A 204 -24.90 -15.38 -3.10
N THR A 205 -24.10 -15.37 -2.05
CA THR A 205 -24.36 -14.63 -0.83
C THR A 205 -23.38 -13.47 -0.76
N ILE A 206 -23.88 -12.24 -0.69
CA ILE A 206 -23.04 -11.08 -0.34
C ILE A 206 -23.02 -10.98 1.18
N HIS A 207 -21.83 -11.18 1.76
CA HIS A 207 -21.57 -10.97 3.17
C HIS A 207 -21.14 -9.53 3.41
N VAL A 208 -21.76 -8.90 4.40
CA VAL A 208 -21.42 -7.54 4.83
C VAL A 208 -21.13 -7.58 6.31
N ARG A 209 -19.96 -7.04 6.69
CA ARG A 209 -19.57 -6.85 8.08
C ARG A 209 -19.39 -5.36 8.34
N LEU A 210 -20.16 -4.84 9.30
CA LEU A 210 -20.10 -3.45 9.73
C LEU A 210 -19.28 -3.39 11.02
N HIS A 211 -18.17 -2.65 10.99
CA HIS A 211 -17.38 -2.35 12.17
C HIS A 211 -17.88 -1.03 12.75
N LEU A 212 -18.57 -1.11 13.88
CA LEU A 212 -19.32 0.00 14.47
C LEU A 212 -18.68 0.40 15.80
N GLU A 213 -18.86 1.65 16.21
CA GLU A 213 -18.59 2.09 17.58
C GLU A 213 -19.86 2.79 18.10
N ASN A 214 -20.50 2.23 19.13
CA ASN A 214 -21.48 2.98 19.90
C ASN A 214 -20.71 3.94 20.80
N VAL A 215 -20.86 5.24 20.55
CA VAL A 215 -20.09 6.25 21.26
C VAL A 215 -20.74 6.64 22.58
N THR A 216 -22.00 6.25 22.79
CA THR A 216 -22.76 6.49 24.03
C THR A 216 -22.29 5.58 25.18
N ASN A 217 -22.63 5.95 26.42
CA ASN A 217 -22.27 5.18 27.62
C ASN A 217 -23.25 4.04 27.93
N GLU A 218 -24.35 3.92 27.17
CA GLU A 218 -25.41 2.94 27.40
C GLU A 218 -25.61 2.06 26.15
N PRO A 219 -26.18 0.86 26.29
CA PRO A 219 -26.58 0.06 25.14
C PRO A 219 -27.55 0.81 24.24
N LEU A 220 -27.29 0.79 22.93
CA LEU A 220 -28.06 1.55 21.94
C LEU A 220 -28.75 0.61 20.94
N GLN A 221 -30.06 0.79 20.77
CA GLN A 221 -30.81 0.06 19.73
C GLN A 221 -30.56 0.71 18.37
N ALA A 222 -30.16 -0.11 17.40
CA ALA A 222 -29.92 0.32 16.03
C ALA A 222 -30.55 -0.66 15.02
N THR A 223 -30.90 -0.13 13.86
CA THR A 223 -31.37 -0.92 12.71
C THR A 223 -30.31 -0.85 11.62
N LEU A 224 -29.77 -2.00 11.26
CA LEU A 224 -28.82 -2.16 10.17
C LEU A 224 -29.58 -2.56 8.91
N THR A 225 -29.31 -1.88 7.80
CA THR A 225 -29.90 -2.22 6.50
C THR A 225 -28.80 -2.36 5.45
N VAL A 226 -28.86 -3.44 4.67
CA VAL A 226 -28.05 -3.62 3.47
C VAL A 226 -28.98 -3.75 2.27
N THR A 227 -28.73 -2.97 1.21
CA THR A 227 -29.51 -2.98 -0.04
C THR A 227 -28.59 -3.14 -1.25
N VAL A 228 -29.01 -3.94 -2.21
CA VAL A 228 -28.32 -4.17 -3.49
C VAL A 228 -29.29 -3.93 -4.67
N PRO A 229 -29.34 -2.70 -5.21
CA PRO A 229 -30.30 -2.32 -6.23
C PRO A 229 -30.21 -3.15 -7.52
N GLU A 230 -29.00 -3.46 -7.98
CA GLU A 230 -28.77 -4.24 -9.20
C GLU A 230 -29.25 -5.71 -9.09
N ALA A 231 -29.59 -6.16 -7.88
CA ALA A 231 -30.18 -7.46 -7.60
C ALA A 231 -31.71 -7.39 -7.39
N GLY A 232 -32.39 -6.45 -8.06
CA GLY A 232 -33.84 -6.26 -7.93
C GLY A 232 -34.25 -5.66 -6.59
N ASP A 233 -33.47 -4.69 -6.11
CA ASP A 233 -33.65 -4.04 -4.80
C ASP A 233 -33.63 -5.03 -3.61
N ALA A 234 -32.83 -6.10 -3.74
CA ALA A 234 -32.64 -7.06 -2.67
C ALA A 234 -32.15 -6.35 -1.39
N ARG A 235 -32.82 -6.62 -0.27
CA ARG A 235 -32.60 -5.94 1.00
C ARG A 235 -32.66 -6.91 2.17
N VAL A 236 -31.77 -6.69 3.14
CA VAL A 236 -31.81 -7.32 4.46
C VAL A 236 -31.75 -6.23 5.52
N THR A 237 -32.58 -6.38 6.56
CA THR A 237 -32.63 -5.47 7.70
C THR A 237 -32.55 -6.28 8.98
N ARG A 238 -31.75 -5.82 9.94
CA ARG A 238 -31.55 -6.47 11.24
C ARG A 238 -31.55 -5.42 12.35
N GLU A 239 -32.35 -5.65 13.39
CA GLU A 239 -32.28 -4.88 14.63
C GLU A 239 -31.19 -5.46 15.53
N VAL A 240 -30.40 -4.57 16.15
CA VAL A 240 -29.28 -4.92 17.02
C VAL A 240 -29.24 -4.00 18.23
N CYS A 241 -28.76 -4.53 19.35
CA CYS A 241 -28.43 -3.75 20.54
C CYS A 241 -26.91 -3.62 20.62
N LEU A 242 -26.39 -2.43 20.33
CA LEU A 242 -24.95 -2.17 20.34
C LEU A 242 -24.48 -1.85 21.77
N PRO A 243 -23.55 -2.63 22.36
CA PRO A 243 -22.95 -2.26 23.64
C PRO A 243 -22.09 -1.00 23.47
N PRO A 244 -21.83 -0.22 24.55
CA PRO A 244 -20.88 0.88 24.52
C PRO A 244 -19.52 0.44 23.96
N GLY A 245 -18.96 1.23 23.05
CA GLY A 245 -17.68 0.97 22.40
C GLY A 245 -17.78 0.16 21.09
N PRO A 246 -16.66 -0.44 20.65
CA PRO A 246 -16.59 -1.16 19.37
C PRO A 246 -17.46 -2.42 19.32
N SER A 247 -18.17 -2.61 18.22
CA SER A 247 -18.91 -3.83 17.88
C SER A 247 -18.67 -4.21 16.41
N THR A 248 -18.97 -5.46 16.07
CA THR A 248 -18.90 -5.96 14.70
C THR A 248 -20.17 -6.75 14.40
N GLU A 249 -20.93 -6.28 13.42
CA GLU A 249 -22.21 -6.87 13.05
C GLU A 249 -22.18 -7.39 11.62
N SER A 250 -22.68 -8.61 11.44
CA SER A 250 -22.72 -9.27 10.13
C SER A 250 -24.15 -9.36 9.60
N LEU A 251 -24.29 -9.12 8.29
CA LEU A 251 -25.48 -9.35 7.50
C LEU A 251 -25.11 -10.15 6.25
N ALA A 252 -26.06 -10.92 5.74
CA ALA A 252 -25.90 -11.70 4.52
C ALA A 252 -27.12 -11.53 3.62
N LEU A 253 -26.89 -11.38 2.33
CA LEU A 253 -27.94 -11.20 1.32
C LEU A 253 -27.75 -12.22 0.19
N GLU A 254 -28.74 -13.08 -0.03
CA GLU A 254 -28.76 -14.03 -1.15
C GLU A 254 -29.17 -13.32 -2.45
N ILE A 255 -28.42 -13.58 -3.53
CA ILE A 255 -28.71 -13.18 -4.89
C ILE A 255 -28.88 -14.45 -5.72
N ARG A 256 -30.03 -14.57 -6.40
CA ARG A 256 -30.34 -15.68 -7.32
C ARG A 256 -29.98 -15.30 -8.75
N GLU A 257 -29.48 -16.27 -9.49
CA GLU A 257 -28.98 -16.10 -10.86
C GLU A 257 -28.05 -14.87 -10.99
N PRO A 258 -26.97 -14.80 -10.17
CA PRO A 258 -26.10 -13.64 -10.15
C PRO A 258 -25.39 -13.44 -11.49
N LYS A 259 -25.21 -12.18 -11.90
CA LYS A 259 -24.32 -11.83 -13.00
C LYS A 259 -22.88 -11.86 -12.46
N LEU A 260 -22.09 -12.80 -12.95
CA LEU A 260 -20.72 -13.01 -12.47
C LEU A 260 -19.76 -11.97 -13.08
N TRP A 261 -18.84 -11.48 -12.27
CA TRP A 261 -17.69 -10.70 -12.72
C TRP A 261 -16.66 -11.63 -13.34
N TRP A 262 -16.13 -11.25 -14.51
CA TRP A 262 -15.09 -12.00 -15.22
C TRP A 262 -13.87 -11.12 -15.51
N PRO A 263 -12.65 -11.68 -15.47
CA PRO A 263 -11.48 -11.00 -15.99
C PRO A 263 -11.53 -10.98 -17.51
N ARG A 264 -10.86 -10.00 -18.12
CA ARG A 264 -10.75 -9.98 -19.59
C ARG A 264 -9.97 -11.20 -20.12
N PRO A 265 -10.27 -11.67 -21.34
CA PRO A 265 -11.44 -11.37 -22.17
C PRO A 265 -12.62 -12.34 -21.90
N HIS A 266 -12.69 -12.95 -20.72
CA HIS A 266 -13.56 -14.11 -20.44
C HIS A 266 -15.03 -13.75 -20.20
N GLY A 267 -15.36 -12.47 -20.11
CA GLY A 267 -16.73 -12.00 -19.97
C GLY A 267 -16.78 -10.53 -19.57
N GLU A 268 -17.99 -10.09 -19.21
CA GLU A 268 -18.26 -8.75 -18.72
C GLU A 268 -17.86 -8.58 -17.24
N GLN A 269 -17.82 -7.34 -16.77
CA GLN A 269 -17.51 -6.96 -15.39
C GLN A 269 -18.73 -6.41 -14.62
N PRO A 270 -19.82 -7.18 -14.40
CA PRO A 270 -20.92 -6.72 -13.54
C PRO A 270 -20.44 -6.30 -12.15
N LEU A 271 -20.81 -5.09 -11.74
CA LEU A 271 -20.57 -4.55 -10.41
C LEU A 271 -21.90 -4.24 -9.73
N TYR A 272 -22.03 -4.68 -8.48
CA TYR A 272 -23.18 -4.48 -7.60
C TYR A 272 -22.86 -3.37 -6.61
N ARG A 273 -23.79 -2.43 -6.42
CA ARG A 273 -23.69 -1.42 -5.37
C ARG A 273 -24.32 -1.97 -4.09
N VAL A 274 -23.50 -2.13 -3.07
CA VAL A 274 -23.90 -2.53 -1.72
C VAL A 274 -24.02 -1.27 -0.86
N THR A 275 -25.27 -0.88 -0.58
CA THR A 275 -25.58 0.27 0.29
C THR A 275 -25.80 -0.22 1.71
N CYS A 276 -24.99 0.26 2.65
CA CYS A 276 -25.09 -0.07 4.07
C CYS A 276 -25.57 1.16 4.84
N GLU A 277 -26.58 0.98 5.68
CA GLU A 277 -27.17 2.04 6.50
C GLU A 277 -27.26 1.59 7.96
N VAL A 278 -26.94 2.50 8.87
CA VAL A 278 -27.17 2.36 10.31
C VAL A 278 -28.19 3.42 10.70
N ALA A 279 -29.31 2.99 11.30
CA ALA A 279 -30.33 3.89 11.80
C ALA A 279 -30.50 3.75 13.32
N VAL A 280 -30.63 4.88 14.01
CA VAL A 280 -30.89 4.98 15.45
C VAL A 280 -32.18 5.78 15.64
N GLY A 281 -33.13 5.25 16.40
CA GLY A 281 -34.45 5.89 16.59
C GLY A 281 -35.21 6.16 15.29
N GLY A 282 -34.99 5.33 14.25
CA GLY A 282 -35.60 5.48 12.92
C GLY A 282 -34.93 6.49 11.99
N LYS A 283 -33.86 7.19 12.43
CA LYS A 283 -33.08 8.11 11.60
C LYS A 283 -31.78 7.44 11.15
N VAL A 284 -31.47 7.50 9.85
CA VAL A 284 -30.17 7.05 9.33
C VAL A 284 -29.08 7.99 9.82
N VAL A 285 -28.13 7.45 10.59
CA VAL A 285 -26.98 8.19 11.15
C VAL A 285 -25.70 7.93 10.36
N GLU A 286 -25.58 6.74 9.75
CA GLU A 286 -24.46 6.37 8.90
C GLU A 286 -24.96 5.76 7.60
N ARG A 287 -24.32 6.11 6.49
CA ARG A 287 -24.59 5.51 5.18
C ARG A 287 -23.29 5.41 4.38
N VAL A 288 -23.01 4.22 3.86
CA VAL A 288 -21.86 4.01 2.99
C VAL A 288 -22.22 3.12 1.81
N ASN A 289 -21.60 3.40 0.67
CA ASN A 289 -21.70 2.59 -0.53
C ASN A 289 -20.37 1.89 -0.77
N ARG A 290 -20.45 0.61 -1.16
CA ARG A 290 -19.32 -0.16 -1.69
C ARG A 290 -19.74 -0.80 -3.01
N ARG A 291 -18.81 -0.92 -3.95
CA ARG A 291 -19.01 -1.69 -5.18
C ARG A 291 -18.32 -3.04 -5.03
N THR A 292 -18.96 -4.10 -5.49
CA THR A 292 -18.36 -5.44 -5.51
C THR A 292 -18.80 -6.22 -6.74
N GLY A 293 -18.02 -7.23 -7.13
CA GLY A 293 -18.36 -8.15 -8.23
C GLY A 293 -18.40 -9.57 -7.73
N ILE A 294 -19.40 -10.35 -8.15
CA ILE A 294 -19.58 -11.74 -7.70
C ILE A 294 -18.71 -12.66 -8.54
N ARG A 295 -17.76 -13.34 -7.90
CA ARG A 295 -16.86 -14.31 -8.53
C ARG A 295 -16.29 -15.29 -7.50
N SER A 296 -15.90 -16.48 -7.93
CA SER A 296 -15.04 -17.38 -7.16
C SER A 296 -13.62 -17.41 -7.71
N ILE A 297 -12.64 -17.55 -6.82
CA ILE A 297 -11.22 -17.65 -7.17
C ILE A 297 -10.63 -18.90 -6.50
N ARG A 298 -9.83 -19.66 -7.25
CA ARG A 298 -9.04 -20.79 -6.73
C ARG A 298 -7.66 -20.79 -7.38
N ILE A 299 -6.61 -21.00 -6.60
CA ILE A 299 -5.30 -21.42 -7.14
C ILE A 299 -5.33 -22.94 -7.18
N ASN A 300 -5.41 -23.52 -8.38
CA ASN A 300 -5.36 -24.95 -8.58
C ASN A 300 -3.94 -25.45 -8.28
N GLN A 301 -3.84 -26.38 -7.32
CA GLN A 301 -2.62 -27.06 -6.88
C GLN A 301 -2.77 -28.60 -7.00
N ASP A 302 -3.69 -29.08 -7.84
CA ASP A 302 -3.90 -30.51 -8.06
C ASP A 302 -2.64 -31.14 -8.71
N PRO A 303 -2.40 -32.45 -8.53
CA PRO A 303 -1.25 -33.13 -9.14
C PRO A 303 -1.19 -32.92 -10.66
N HIS A 304 -0.01 -32.55 -11.16
CA HIS A 304 0.22 -32.38 -12.59
C HIS A 304 0.45 -33.75 -13.25
N PRO A 305 -0.07 -34.02 -14.47
CA PRO A 305 0.07 -35.32 -15.15
C PRO A 305 1.50 -35.70 -15.55
N VAL A 306 2.46 -34.78 -15.43
CA VAL A 306 3.88 -35.01 -15.72
C VAL A 306 4.64 -35.11 -14.39
N GLU A 307 4.76 -34.00 -13.67
CA GLU A 307 5.49 -33.92 -12.42
C GLU A 307 5.03 -32.70 -11.59
N GLY A 308 5.06 -32.81 -10.26
CA GLY A 308 4.68 -31.73 -9.35
C GLY A 308 3.19 -31.44 -9.35
N ARG A 309 2.82 -30.15 -9.26
CA ARG A 309 1.42 -29.69 -9.16
C ARG A 309 1.14 -28.60 -10.19
N TYR A 310 -0.13 -28.43 -10.54
CA TYR A 310 -0.54 -27.21 -11.26
C TYR A 310 -0.26 -25.97 -10.40
N PHE A 311 -0.12 -24.83 -11.06
CA PHE A 311 -0.33 -23.51 -10.45
C PHE A 311 -1.15 -22.71 -11.45
N THR A 312 -2.46 -22.86 -11.38
CA THR A 312 -3.39 -22.24 -12.35
C THR A 312 -4.44 -21.46 -11.61
N LEU A 313 -4.59 -20.18 -11.93
CA LEU A 313 -5.67 -19.37 -11.38
C LEU A 313 -6.98 -19.74 -12.07
N GLU A 314 -7.97 -20.19 -11.31
CA GLU A 314 -9.32 -20.47 -11.78
C GLU A 314 -10.26 -19.36 -11.32
N VAL A 315 -10.98 -18.74 -12.26
CA VAL A 315 -12.02 -17.76 -11.97
C VAL A 315 -13.37 -18.34 -12.38
N ASN A 316 -14.33 -18.36 -11.44
CA ASN A 316 -15.63 -19.01 -11.65
C ASN A 316 -15.46 -20.45 -12.16
N GLY A 317 -14.48 -21.17 -11.62
CA GLY A 317 -14.13 -22.54 -12.01
C GLY A 317 -13.64 -22.72 -13.45
N VAL A 318 -13.19 -21.65 -14.11
CA VAL A 318 -12.55 -21.70 -15.43
C VAL A 318 -11.06 -21.36 -15.28
N PRO A 319 -10.14 -22.21 -15.75
CA PRO A 319 -8.72 -21.91 -15.78
C PRO A 319 -8.40 -20.65 -16.59
N ILE A 320 -7.66 -19.72 -16.00
CA ILE A 320 -7.24 -18.46 -16.62
C ILE A 320 -5.73 -18.47 -16.82
N PHE A 321 -5.30 -18.31 -18.07
CA PHE A 321 -3.91 -17.99 -18.36
C PHE A 321 -3.65 -16.52 -18.03
N ALA A 322 -2.90 -16.27 -16.97
CA ALA A 322 -2.53 -14.92 -16.53
C ALA A 322 -1.52 -14.32 -17.51
N LYS A 323 -1.81 -13.10 -17.97
CA LYS A 323 -0.99 -12.30 -18.88
C LYS A 323 -0.88 -10.91 -18.29
N GLY A 324 0.33 -10.48 -17.99
CA GLY A 324 0.51 -9.29 -17.20
C GLY A 324 1.95 -8.84 -17.07
N GLY A 325 2.13 -7.96 -16.10
CA GLY A 325 3.43 -7.54 -15.59
C GLY A 325 3.34 -7.18 -14.12
N ASN A 326 4.50 -6.99 -13.51
CA ASN A 326 4.63 -6.51 -12.14
C ASN A 326 4.46 -4.99 -12.11
N TRP A 327 3.54 -4.53 -11.28
CA TRP A 327 3.24 -3.13 -11.01
C TRP A 327 4.06 -2.65 -9.83
N VAL A 328 4.93 -1.68 -10.10
CA VAL A 328 5.64 -0.88 -9.10
C VAL A 328 5.03 0.54 -9.06
N PRO A 329 5.22 1.31 -7.97
CA PRO A 329 4.77 2.70 -7.93
C PRO A 329 5.25 3.49 -9.16
N PRO A 330 4.35 4.12 -9.93
CA PRO A 330 4.70 4.74 -11.19
C PRO A 330 5.44 6.08 -11.06
N ASP A 331 5.83 6.51 -9.86
CA ASP A 331 6.59 7.73 -9.60
C ASP A 331 7.41 7.58 -8.31
N MET A 332 8.54 8.30 -8.21
CA MET A 332 9.37 8.37 -7.00
C MET A 332 8.81 9.32 -5.93
N ILE A 333 7.88 10.20 -6.32
CA ILE A 333 7.09 11.04 -5.41
C ILE A 333 5.64 10.58 -5.53
N TYR A 334 5.25 9.63 -4.69
CA TYR A 334 4.01 8.88 -4.91
C TYR A 334 2.74 9.72 -4.65
N ALA A 335 2.84 10.83 -3.93
CA ALA A 335 1.75 11.79 -3.79
C ALA A 335 1.41 12.56 -5.09
N ASP A 336 2.25 12.47 -6.12
CA ASP A 336 2.04 13.09 -7.44
C ASP A 336 1.22 12.20 -8.40
N ILE A 337 0.80 11.01 -7.96
CA ILE A 337 0.06 10.06 -8.78
C ILE A 337 -1.44 10.39 -8.71
N ASP A 338 -2.01 10.82 -9.83
CA ASP A 338 -3.43 11.12 -9.95
C ASP A 338 -4.23 10.00 -10.65
N ALA A 339 -5.56 10.11 -10.59
CA ALA A 339 -6.48 9.17 -11.22
C ALA A 339 -6.28 9.08 -12.75
N ALA A 340 -5.89 10.18 -13.40
CA ALA A 340 -5.65 10.22 -14.83
C ALA A 340 -4.41 9.40 -15.23
N ARG A 341 -3.36 9.42 -14.40
CA ARG A 341 -2.16 8.60 -14.56
C ARG A 341 -2.48 7.13 -14.36
N TYR A 342 -3.24 6.76 -13.32
CA TYR A 342 -3.69 5.38 -13.15
C TYR A 342 -4.53 4.90 -14.34
N ARG A 343 -5.53 5.67 -14.77
CA ARG A 343 -6.37 5.31 -15.93
C ARG A 343 -5.51 5.07 -17.17
N ARG A 344 -4.60 5.98 -17.49
CA ARG A 344 -3.69 5.85 -18.65
C ARG A 344 -2.86 4.58 -18.60
N LEU A 345 -2.26 4.26 -17.44
CA LEU A 345 -1.41 3.07 -17.30
C LEU A 345 -2.24 1.76 -17.38
N ILE A 346 -3.43 1.74 -16.78
CA ILE A 346 -4.34 0.59 -16.87
C ILE A 346 -4.85 0.42 -18.31
N ASP A 347 -5.16 1.50 -19.02
CA ASP A 347 -5.55 1.47 -20.43
C ASP A 347 -4.42 0.93 -21.32
N LEU A 348 -3.15 1.23 -21.00
CA LEU A 348 -2.00 0.64 -21.68
C LEU A 348 -1.92 -0.87 -21.42
N ALA A 349 -2.13 -1.32 -20.19
CA ALA A 349 -2.21 -2.75 -19.87
C ALA A 349 -3.35 -3.45 -20.64
N VAL A 350 -4.53 -2.82 -20.73
CA VAL A 350 -5.66 -3.32 -21.55
C VAL A 350 -5.25 -3.45 -23.02
N LYS A 351 -4.64 -2.41 -23.60
CA LYS A 351 -4.16 -2.41 -25.00
C LYS A 351 -3.08 -3.47 -25.25
N ALA A 352 -2.29 -3.79 -24.23
CA ALA A 352 -1.30 -4.87 -24.26
C ALA A 352 -1.93 -6.27 -24.07
N ASN A 353 -3.27 -6.38 -24.01
CA ASN A 353 -4.02 -7.61 -23.76
C ASN A 353 -3.71 -8.26 -22.41
N PHE A 354 -3.29 -7.47 -21.42
CA PHE A 354 -3.14 -7.94 -20.04
C PHE A 354 -4.51 -8.25 -19.46
N ASN A 355 -4.54 -9.28 -18.63
CA ASN A 355 -5.66 -9.63 -17.78
C ASN A 355 -5.25 -9.73 -16.30
N MET A 356 -3.98 -9.50 -15.97
CA MET A 356 -3.48 -9.45 -14.61
C MET A 356 -2.39 -8.38 -14.43
N LEU A 357 -2.33 -7.78 -13.25
CA LEU A 357 -1.19 -7.01 -12.74
C LEU A 357 -0.82 -7.55 -11.35
N ARG A 358 0.46 -7.72 -11.06
CA ARG A 358 0.95 -8.02 -9.70
C ARG A 358 1.42 -6.74 -9.03
N VAL A 359 0.74 -6.27 -7.99
CA VAL A 359 1.21 -5.15 -7.19
C VAL A 359 2.29 -5.67 -6.24
N TRP A 360 3.52 -5.25 -6.49
CA TRP A 360 4.72 -5.79 -5.86
C TRP A 360 4.96 -5.26 -4.43
N GLY A 361 5.47 -6.13 -3.55
CA GLY A 361 5.49 -5.95 -2.10
C GLY A 361 6.45 -4.90 -1.51
N GLY A 362 7.27 -4.19 -2.28
CA GLY A 362 8.03 -3.06 -1.73
C GLY A 362 7.50 -1.69 -2.15
N GLY A 363 6.33 -1.65 -2.80
CA GLY A 363 5.65 -0.43 -3.22
C GLY A 363 4.67 0.09 -2.18
N LEU A 364 3.45 0.35 -2.65
CA LEU A 364 2.31 0.84 -1.87
C LEU A 364 1.17 -0.19 -1.94
N TYR A 365 0.31 -0.20 -0.92
CA TYR A 365 -1.01 -0.80 -1.10
C TYR A 365 -1.73 -0.09 -2.26
N ALA A 366 -2.41 -0.87 -3.10
CA ALA A 366 -3.20 -0.31 -4.16
C ALA A 366 -4.35 0.50 -3.55
N ASP A 367 -4.58 1.70 -4.06
CA ASP A 367 -5.72 2.49 -3.60
C ASP A 367 -7.01 2.16 -4.34
N HIS A 368 -8.12 2.67 -3.81
CA HIS A 368 -9.43 2.46 -4.42
C HIS A 368 -9.48 2.93 -5.87
N THR A 369 -8.79 4.02 -6.24
CA THR A 369 -8.79 4.49 -7.63
C THR A 369 -8.15 3.46 -8.54
N PHE A 370 -6.98 2.91 -8.18
CA PHE A 370 -6.35 1.84 -8.95
C PHE A 370 -7.24 0.61 -9.06
N LEU A 371 -7.80 0.13 -7.94
CA LEU A 371 -8.60 -1.09 -7.91
C LEU A 371 -9.95 -0.93 -8.61
N ASP A 372 -10.62 0.22 -8.47
CA ASP A 372 -11.84 0.55 -9.19
C ASP A 372 -11.63 0.50 -10.71
N LEU A 373 -10.52 1.07 -11.18
CA LEU A 373 -10.16 1.07 -12.59
C LEU A 373 -9.83 -0.34 -13.10
N CYS A 374 -9.28 -1.21 -12.25
CA CYS A 374 -9.04 -2.63 -12.53
C CYS A 374 -10.33 -3.47 -12.49
N ASP A 375 -11.23 -3.20 -11.55
CA ASP A 375 -12.55 -3.83 -11.41
C ASP A 375 -13.38 -3.60 -12.67
N GLU A 376 -13.47 -2.34 -13.10
CA GLU A 376 -14.21 -1.93 -14.30
C GLU A 376 -13.58 -2.48 -15.58
N ALA A 377 -12.25 -2.48 -15.64
CA ALA A 377 -11.58 -2.98 -16.82
C ALA A 377 -11.62 -4.52 -16.88
N GLY A 378 -11.66 -5.23 -15.76
CA GLY A 378 -11.43 -6.68 -15.72
C GLY A 378 -9.95 -7.07 -15.70
N ILE A 379 -9.07 -6.23 -15.13
CA ILE A 379 -7.69 -6.60 -14.79
C ILE A 379 -7.77 -7.33 -13.44
N MET A 380 -7.25 -8.55 -13.35
CA MET A 380 -7.01 -9.20 -12.06
C MET A 380 -5.80 -8.56 -11.37
N VAL A 381 -5.83 -8.51 -10.05
CA VAL A 381 -4.77 -7.99 -9.21
C VAL A 381 -4.31 -9.08 -8.26
N TRP A 382 -3.05 -9.46 -8.40
CA TRP A 382 -2.30 -10.15 -7.35
C TRP A 382 -1.67 -9.07 -6.48
N HIS A 383 -1.93 -9.04 -5.18
CA HIS A 383 -1.44 -7.98 -4.30
C HIS A 383 -0.55 -8.56 -3.21
N ASP A 384 0.72 -8.17 -3.23
CA ASP A 384 1.65 -8.46 -2.14
C ASP A 384 1.40 -7.48 -0.98
N LEU A 385 1.33 -8.00 0.26
CA LEU A 385 1.51 -7.18 1.44
C LEU A 385 2.89 -6.51 1.39
N ILE A 386 3.03 -5.34 2.03
CA ILE A 386 4.19 -4.46 1.79
C ILE A 386 5.44 -4.92 2.58
N PHE A 387 6.00 -6.04 2.13
CA PHE A 387 7.22 -6.69 2.58
C PHE A 387 8.01 -7.18 1.37
N ALA A 388 9.24 -6.70 1.19
CA ALA A 388 10.11 -7.13 0.09
C ALA A 388 11.60 -7.15 0.48
N CYS A 389 12.29 -8.21 0.02
CA CYS A 389 13.75 -8.39 -0.01
C CYS A 389 14.49 -7.92 1.25
N SER A 390 14.02 -8.31 2.42
CA SER A 390 14.72 -8.11 3.70
C SER A 390 14.06 -8.96 4.77
N LYS A 391 14.79 -9.29 5.84
CA LYS A 391 14.12 -9.75 7.06
C LYS A 391 13.45 -8.58 7.77
N TYR A 392 12.34 -8.84 8.45
CA TYR A 392 11.58 -7.83 9.19
C TYR A 392 11.60 -8.11 10.71
N PRO A 393 11.53 -7.06 11.55
CA PRO A 393 11.66 -7.18 13.00
C PRO A 393 10.38 -7.66 13.69
N ALA A 394 9.80 -8.77 13.23
CA ALA A 394 8.55 -9.32 13.76
C ALA A 394 8.64 -9.81 15.22
N GLY A 395 9.87 -9.90 15.78
CA GLY A 395 10.09 -10.18 17.20
C GLY A 395 9.91 -8.95 18.11
N ASP A 396 9.88 -7.74 17.55
CA ASP A 396 9.56 -6.51 18.29
C ASP A 396 8.03 -6.40 18.47
N PRO A 397 7.52 -6.35 19.72
CA PRO A 397 6.08 -6.36 19.97
C PRO A 397 5.34 -5.16 19.37
N GLU A 398 5.94 -3.97 19.35
CA GLU A 398 5.30 -2.77 18.79
C GLU A 398 5.26 -2.86 17.26
N PHE A 399 6.34 -3.33 16.62
CA PHE A 399 6.33 -3.60 15.18
C PHE A 399 5.24 -4.61 14.80
N LEU A 400 5.16 -5.73 15.52
CA LEU A 400 4.15 -6.77 15.27
C LEU A 400 2.72 -6.24 15.46
N LYS A 401 2.50 -5.43 16.50
CA LYS A 401 1.20 -4.78 16.76
C LYS A 401 0.80 -3.85 15.62
N GLU A 402 1.72 -2.99 15.17
CA GLU A 402 1.45 -2.07 14.05
C GLU A 402 1.18 -2.82 12.74
N VAL A 403 1.96 -3.85 12.44
CA VAL A 403 1.75 -4.71 11.25
C VAL A 403 0.41 -5.43 11.29
N ARG A 404 -0.02 -5.94 12.46
CA ARG A 404 -1.35 -6.55 12.60
C ARG A 404 -2.46 -5.54 12.36
N ALA A 405 -2.34 -4.34 12.92
CA ALA A 405 -3.33 -3.26 12.73
C ALA A 405 -3.40 -2.84 11.25
N GLU A 406 -2.24 -2.68 10.60
CA GLU A 406 -2.11 -2.36 9.18
C GLU A 406 -2.81 -3.41 8.29
N VAL A 407 -2.41 -4.67 8.38
CA VAL A 407 -2.93 -5.73 7.50
C VAL A 407 -4.42 -5.95 7.74
N THR A 408 -4.89 -5.85 8.99
CA THR A 408 -6.32 -5.93 9.32
C THR A 408 -7.10 -4.79 8.65
N HIS A 409 -6.60 -3.55 8.77
CA HIS A 409 -7.24 -2.38 8.19
C HIS A 409 -7.36 -2.50 6.67
N VAL A 410 -6.25 -2.84 6.00
CA VAL A 410 -6.18 -2.99 4.54
C VAL A 410 -7.07 -4.12 4.04
N ALA A 411 -7.04 -5.29 4.71
CA ALA A 411 -7.86 -6.43 4.31
C ALA A 411 -9.35 -6.09 4.30
N ARG A 412 -9.83 -5.37 5.32
CA ARG A 412 -11.21 -4.89 5.39
C ARG A 412 -11.52 -3.89 4.28
N GLU A 413 -10.67 -2.88 4.13
CA GLU A 413 -10.90 -1.78 3.20
C GLU A 413 -10.93 -2.24 1.74
N LEU A 414 -10.05 -3.18 1.37
CA LEU A 414 -9.92 -3.67 0.00
C LEU A 414 -10.75 -4.94 -0.28
N SER A 415 -11.45 -5.49 0.73
CA SER A 415 -12.37 -6.62 0.57
C SER A 415 -13.43 -6.45 -0.55
N PRO A 416 -13.97 -5.25 -0.85
CA PRO A 416 -15.04 -5.15 -1.85
C PRO A 416 -14.58 -5.36 -3.30
N HIS A 417 -13.31 -5.13 -3.60
CA HIS A 417 -12.79 -5.09 -4.98
C HIS A 417 -12.73 -6.48 -5.63
N PRO A 418 -13.53 -6.77 -6.68
CA PRO A 418 -13.51 -8.06 -7.35
C PRO A 418 -12.22 -8.35 -8.10
N SER A 419 -11.51 -7.33 -8.58
CA SER A 419 -10.23 -7.46 -9.28
C SER A 419 -9.13 -8.01 -8.39
N LEU A 420 -9.17 -7.75 -7.09
CA LEU A 420 -8.22 -8.34 -6.14
C LEU A 420 -8.53 -9.83 -5.98
N VAL A 421 -7.67 -10.66 -6.56
CA VAL A 421 -7.87 -12.11 -6.67
C VAL A 421 -6.90 -12.94 -5.83
N VAL A 422 -5.74 -12.39 -5.47
CA VAL A 422 -4.74 -13.09 -4.64
C VAL A 422 -4.14 -12.09 -3.68
N TRP A 423 -4.07 -12.46 -2.39
CA TRP A 423 -3.16 -11.83 -1.44
C TRP A 423 -1.87 -12.63 -1.37
N CYS A 424 -0.72 -11.95 -1.40
CA CYS A 424 0.58 -12.58 -1.18
C CYS A 424 1.28 -11.96 0.03
N GLY A 425 1.98 -12.77 0.81
CA GLY A 425 2.59 -12.32 2.07
C GLY A 425 3.77 -11.37 1.90
N ASN A 426 4.59 -11.57 0.85
CA ASN A 426 5.79 -10.78 0.58
C ASN A 426 6.40 -11.09 -0.80
N ASN A 427 7.36 -10.26 -1.20
CA ASN A 427 8.26 -10.53 -2.32
C ASN A 427 9.61 -11.14 -1.86
N GLU A 428 9.89 -12.35 -2.33
CA GLU A 428 11.20 -13.04 -2.31
C GLU A 428 11.83 -13.30 -0.93
N LEU A 429 11.08 -13.21 0.17
CA LEU A 429 11.66 -13.52 1.49
C LEU A 429 11.91 -15.02 1.68
N GLU A 430 11.03 -15.88 1.14
CA GLU A 430 11.26 -17.32 1.20
C GLU A 430 12.50 -17.69 0.38
N TRP A 431 12.61 -17.17 -0.85
CA TRP A 431 13.76 -17.42 -1.70
C TRP A 431 15.07 -16.84 -1.13
N GLY A 432 15.04 -15.61 -0.62
CA GLY A 432 16.21 -15.01 0.03
C GLY A 432 16.66 -15.73 1.31
N THR A 433 15.74 -16.44 1.97
CA THR A 433 16.09 -17.33 3.09
C THR A 433 16.92 -18.53 2.64
N TRP A 434 16.56 -19.11 1.50
CA TRP A 434 17.26 -20.26 0.92
C TRP A 434 18.61 -19.89 0.27
N ASP A 435 18.60 -18.91 -0.62
CA ASP A 435 19.70 -18.70 -1.56
C ASP A 435 20.55 -17.47 -1.27
N TRP A 436 20.00 -16.46 -0.59
CA TRP A 436 20.69 -15.17 -0.36
C TRP A 436 21.28 -15.06 1.05
N GLY A 437 21.15 -16.14 1.83
CA GLY A 437 21.75 -16.26 3.15
C GLY A 437 21.14 -15.32 4.19
N TYR A 438 19.87 -14.91 4.07
CA TYR A 438 19.24 -14.01 5.04
C TYR A 438 19.25 -14.52 6.48
N ASP A 439 19.09 -15.84 6.68
CA ASP A 439 19.04 -16.40 8.03
C ASP A 439 20.41 -16.41 8.73
N ARG A 440 21.53 -16.56 8.01
CA ARG A 440 22.90 -16.68 8.57
C ARG A 440 22.99 -17.55 9.83
N GLY A 441 22.24 -18.67 9.86
CA GLY A 441 22.20 -19.58 11.01
C GLY A 441 21.29 -19.13 12.17
N ARG A 442 20.46 -18.11 11.97
CA ARG A 442 19.43 -17.63 12.91
C ARG A 442 18.06 -17.66 12.23
N ALA A 443 17.09 -18.27 12.88
CA ALA A 443 15.69 -18.17 12.47
C ALA A 443 15.13 -16.79 12.84
N PHE A 444 14.53 -16.10 11.88
CA PHE A 444 13.84 -14.83 12.11
C PHE A 444 12.33 -15.05 12.36
N PRO A 445 11.71 -14.34 13.32
CA PRO A 445 10.28 -14.50 13.61
C PRO A 445 9.34 -14.04 12.48
N ASP A 446 9.85 -13.33 11.46
CA ASP A 446 9.04 -12.81 10.36
C ASP A 446 8.46 -13.91 9.47
N TYR A 447 9.08 -15.10 9.43
CA TYR A 447 8.47 -16.29 8.82
C TYR A 447 7.04 -16.52 9.34
N ALA A 448 6.80 -16.32 10.65
CA ALA A 448 5.49 -16.49 11.25
C ALA A 448 4.47 -15.42 10.78
N LEU A 449 4.92 -14.24 10.33
CA LEU A 449 4.02 -13.26 9.72
C LEU A 449 3.34 -13.86 8.49
N TYR A 450 4.15 -14.40 7.58
CA TYR A 450 3.69 -14.85 6.27
C TYR A 450 3.01 -16.21 6.31
N HIS A 451 3.43 -17.10 7.19
CA HIS A 451 2.89 -18.47 7.26
C HIS A 451 1.79 -18.67 8.30
N HIS A 452 1.56 -17.70 9.17
CA HIS A 452 0.54 -17.81 10.23
C HIS A 452 -0.27 -16.53 10.41
N VAL A 453 0.35 -15.40 10.75
CA VAL A 453 -0.36 -14.18 11.15
C VAL A 453 -1.24 -13.61 10.04
N PHE A 454 -0.67 -13.39 8.85
CA PHE A 454 -1.39 -12.85 7.70
C PHE A 454 -2.48 -13.79 7.19
N PRO A 455 -2.23 -15.10 6.96
CA PRO A 455 -3.31 -15.99 6.56
C PRO A 455 -4.45 -16.04 7.58
N CYS A 456 -4.17 -15.95 8.89
CA CYS A 456 -5.22 -15.84 9.91
C CYS A 456 -6.03 -14.55 9.77
N ILE A 457 -5.39 -13.39 9.63
CA ILE A 457 -6.09 -12.10 9.45
C ILE A 457 -6.94 -12.14 8.17
N LEU A 458 -6.35 -12.54 7.05
CA LEU A 458 -7.02 -12.54 5.74
C LEU A 458 -8.17 -13.54 5.69
N LYS A 459 -8.03 -14.73 6.30
CA LYS A 459 -9.15 -15.67 6.42
C LYS A 459 -10.32 -15.10 7.23
N THR A 460 -10.04 -14.26 8.23
CA THR A 460 -11.09 -13.64 9.05
C THR A 460 -11.72 -12.44 8.35
N GLU A 461 -10.93 -11.58 7.73
CA GLU A 461 -11.36 -10.28 7.22
C GLU A 461 -11.72 -10.28 5.73
N ASP A 462 -11.16 -11.18 4.94
CA ASP A 462 -11.40 -11.30 3.49
C ASP A 462 -11.27 -12.76 3.01
N PRO A 463 -12.22 -13.63 3.38
CA PRO A 463 -12.16 -15.06 3.03
C PRO A 463 -12.46 -15.35 1.55
N SER A 464 -12.77 -14.33 0.75
CA SER A 464 -13.26 -14.49 -0.63
C SER A 464 -12.19 -14.79 -1.68
N ARG A 465 -10.92 -14.80 -1.28
CA ARG A 465 -9.77 -14.94 -2.16
C ARG A 465 -8.65 -15.74 -1.48
N PRO A 466 -7.85 -16.47 -2.27
CA PRO A 466 -6.72 -17.23 -1.76
C PRO A 466 -5.60 -16.32 -1.23
N TYR A 467 -4.79 -16.92 -0.34
CA TYR A 467 -3.57 -16.35 0.18
C TYR A 467 -2.36 -17.17 -0.25
N TRP A 468 -1.26 -16.51 -0.63
CA TRP A 468 0.00 -17.10 -1.02
C TRP A 468 1.15 -16.62 -0.12
N PRO A 469 1.93 -17.48 0.57
CA PRO A 469 2.86 -17.01 1.62
C PRO A 469 3.99 -16.08 1.15
N SER A 470 4.59 -16.33 -0.01
CA SER A 470 5.70 -15.56 -0.58
C SER A 470 5.68 -15.73 -2.10
N SER A 471 6.29 -14.82 -2.83
CA SER A 471 6.49 -14.91 -4.28
C SER A 471 8.00 -14.80 -4.57
N PRO A 472 8.69 -15.86 -5.03
CA PRO A 472 8.16 -17.18 -5.33
C PRO A 472 7.99 -18.03 -4.06
N TYR A 473 7.08 -19.00 -4.09
CA TYR A 473 6.92 -19.99 -3.03
C TYR A 473 6.60 -21.37 -3.60
N SER A 474 7.12 -22.39 -2.93
CA SER A 474 6.81 -23.79 -3.20
C SER A 474 6.43 -24.50 -1.89
N PRO A 475 5.34 -25.28 -1.86
CA PRO A 475 4.94 -26.07 -0.69
C PRO A 475 5.87 -27.25 -0.45
N ASP A 476 5.63 -27.98 0.65
CA ASP A 476 6.28 -29.26 0.98
C ASP A 476 7.81 -29.19 1.15
N HIS A 477 8.34 -28.01 1.52
CA HIS A 477 9.79 -27.76 1.66
C HIS A 477 10.59 -27.92 0.36
N GLU A 478 9.91 -27.83 -0.79
CA GLU A 478 10.59 -27.68 -2.07
C GLU A 478 11.27 -26.32 -2.18
N HIS A 479 12.29 -26.24 -3.03
CA HIS A 479 12.96 -24.98 -3.31
C HIS A 479 11.93 -23.91 -3.72
N PRO A 480 11.93 -22.67 -3.17
CA PRO A 480 10.87 -21.69 -3.39
C PRO A 480 10.60 -21.41 -4.87
N ASN A 481 11.64 -21.43 -5.69
CA ASN A 481 11.62 -21.22 -7.14
C ASN A 481 11.60 -22.54 -7.95
N SER A 482 10.99 -23.61 -7.42
CA SER A 482 10.92 -24.93 -8.10
C SER A 482 10.18 -24.82 -9.43
N PRO A 483 10.64 -25.49 -10.52
CA PRO A 483 10.00 -25.40 -11.84
C PRO A 483 8.68 -26.17 -11.96
N ILE A 484 8.39 -27.07 -11.02
CA ILE A 484 7.30 -28.06 -11.11
C ILE A 484 6.16 -27.83 -10.10
N VAL A 485 6.31 -26.89 -9.17
CA VAL A 485 5.32 -26.56 -8.14
C VAL A 485 5.42 -25.07 -7.79
N GLY A 486 4.32 -24.45 -7.39
CA GLY A 486 4.33 -23.04 -6.98
C GLY A 486 4.47 -22.06 -8.13
N ASP A 487 4.84 -20.83 -7.80
CA ASP A 487 5.16 -19.77 -8.76
C ASP A 487 6.69 -19.53 -8.83
N GLN A 488 7.15 -18.97 -9.95
CA GLN A 488 8.58 -18.86 -10.26
C GLN A 488 8.99 -17.43 -10.59
N HIS A 489 10.22 -17.10 -10.20
CA HIS A 489 10.93 -15.89 -10.57
C HIS A 489 12.16 -16.24 -11.43
N PRO A 490 12.01 -16.53 -12.74
CA PRO A 490 13.12 -16.91 -13.64
C PRO A 490 14.06 -15.74 -13.99
N TRP A 491 14.88 -15.31 -13.03
CA TRP A 491 15.90 -14.26 -13.21
C TRP A 491 17.23 -14.72 -13.85
N HIS A 492 17.37 -16.01 -14.16
CA HIS A 492 18.61 -16.60 -14.69
C HIS A 492 18.97 -16.21 -16.14
N VAL A 493 18.14 -15.38 -16.80
CA VAL A 493 18.33 -14.87 -18.17
C VAL A 493 18.62 -13.36 -18.19
N SER A 494 18.62 -12.68 -17.03
CA SER A 494 18.67 -11.22 -16.98
C SER A 494 19.71 -10.63 -16.04
N ILE A 495 19.38 -10.28 -14.80
CA ILE A 495 20.27 -9.62 -13.84
C ILE A 495 21.22 -10.62 -13.19
N LEU A 496 20.90 -11.91 -13.22
CA LEU A 496 21.75 -12.96 -12.66
C LEU A 496 22.72 -13.51 -13.71
N GLN A 497 22.31 -14.53 -14.44
CA GLN A 497 23.12 -15.27 -15.42
C GLN A 497 22.57 -15.05 -16.85
N ASN A 498 23.30 -15.52 -17.87
CA ASN A 498 22.90 -15.54 -19.29
C ASN A 498 22.34 -14.20 -19.84
N ARG A 499 22.86 -13.06 -19.37
CA ARG A 499 22.31 -11.72 -19.64
C ARG A 499 22.17 -11.41 -21.14
N GLU A 500 23.07 -11.97 -21.95
CA GLU A 500 23.16 -11.80 -23.40
C GLU A 500 22.32 -12.80 -24.20
N ASN A 501 21.77 -13.84 -23.58
CA ASN A 501 21.09 -14.94 -24.27
C ASN A 501 19.62 -15.09 -23.86
N PHE A 502 18.79 -14.13 -24.28
CA PHE A 502 17.34 -14.17 -24.03
C PHE A 502 16.63 -15.44 -24.53
N TRP A 503 17.24 -16.19 -25.46
CA TRP A 503 16.69 -17.46 -25.94
C TRP A 503 16.67 -18.57 -24.88
N ALA A 504 17.42 -18.40 -23.79
CA ALA A 504 17.43 -19.34 -22.66
C ALA A 504 16.01 -19.57 -22.08
N TYR A 505 15.15 -18.54 -22.07
CA TYR A 505 13.75 -18.65 -21.64
C TYR A 505 12.94 -19.73 -22.37
N ARG A 506 13.36 -20.17 -23.58
CA ARG A 506 12.68 -21.28 -24.29
C ARG A 506 12.83 -22.63 -23.59
N GLN A 507 13.79 -22.74 -22.68
CA GLN A 507 14.06 -23.96 -21.92
C GLN A 507 13.39 -23.93 -20.55
N ASP A 508 12.81 -22.79 -20.15
CA ASP A 508 12.16 -22.63 -18.86
C ASP A 508 10.93 -23.51 -18.77
N VAL A 509 10.89 -24.28 -17.69
CA VAL A 509 9.69 -24.94 -17.23
C VAL A 509 9.23 -24.18 -15.99
N SER A 510 8.11 -23.48 -16.11
CA SER A 510 7.47 -22.77 -15.00
C SER A 510 5.99 -23.13 -14.99
N ARG A 511 5.44 -23.32 -13.80
CA ARG A 511 3.99 -23.44 -13.63
C ARG A 511 3.32 -22.07 -13.70
N PHE A 512 3.98 -21.06 -13.13
CA PHE A 512 3.52 -19.67 -13.16
C PHE A 512 4.72 -18.72 -13.02
N PRO A 513 5.29 -18.20 -14.13
CA PRO A 513 6.36 -17.21 -14.05
C PRO A 513 5.78 -15.86 -13.58
N ASN A 514 5.86 -15.60 -12.27
CA ASN A 514 5.27 -14.44 -11.63
C ASN A 514 6.14 -13.19 -11.76
N GLU A 515 7.45 -13.38 -11.89
CA GLU A 515 8.42 -12.30 -12.06
C GLU A 515 9.60 -12.72 -12.94
N GLY A 516 10.16 -11.77 -13.68
CA GLY A 516 11.22 -12.02 -14.64
C GLY A 516 11.15 -10.99 -15.75
N GLY A 517 12.22 -10.85 -16.51
CA GLY A 517 12.30 -9.85 -17.57
C GLY A 517 13.74 -9.54 -17.94
N ALA A 518 13.94 -8.87 -19.07
CA ALA A 518 15.25 -8.41 -19.52
C ALA A 518 15.36 -6.90 -19.35
N LEU A 519 16.53 -6.43 -18.90
CA LEU A 519 16.79 -4.99 -18.81
C LEU A 519 16.94 -4.39 -20.20
N GLY A 520 16.43 -3.18 -20.37
CA GLY A 520 16.52 -2.43 -21.62
C GLY A 520 16.48 -0.94 -21.38
N ALA A 521 17.17 -0.18 -22.24
CA ALA A 521 17.18 1.27 -22.14
C ALA A 521 15.80 1.87 -22.46
N SER A 522 15.50 2.97 -21.80
CA SER A 522 14.37 3.83 -22.15
C SER A 522 14.49 4.39 -23.57
N SER A 523 13.37 4.77 -24.17
CA SER A 523 13.38 5.39 -25.51
C SER A 523 14.23 6.67 -25.53
N PRO A 524 14.85 7.05 -26.67
CA PRO A 524 15.58 8.32 -26.77
C PRO A 524 14.75 9.55 -26.40
N ALA A 525 13.43 9.51 -26.61
CA ALA A 525 12.52 10.58 -26.21
C ALA A 525 12.43 10.70 -24.69
N THR A 526 12.32 9.58 -23.98
CA THR A 526 12.33 9.52 -22.51
C THR A 526 13.68 9.93 -21.95
N LEU A 527 14.79 9.41 -22.50
CA LEU A 527 16.15 9.76 -22.05
C LEU A 527 16.40 11.28 -22.08
N ARG A 528 15.93 11.97 -23.12
CA ARG A 528 16.06 13.44 -23.23
C ARG A 528 15.25 14.23 -22.21
N GLN A 529 14.26 13.62 -21.55
CA GLN A 529 13.45 14.29 -20.52
C GLN A 529 14.19 14.41 -19.19
N PHE A 530 15.05 13.44 -18.87
CA PHE A 530 15.73 13.41 -17.58
C PHE A 530 17.26 13.55 -17.66
N LEU A 531 17.89 13.30 -18.80
CA LEU A 531 19.33 13.53 -18.95
C LEU A 531 19.64 15.00 -19.30
N PRO A 532 20.52 15.68 -18.53
CA PRO A 532 21.08 16.98 -18.88
C PRO A 532 21.67 16.97 -20.29
N GLU A 533 21.63 18.11 -21.00
CA GLU A 533 21.98 18.17 -22.42
C GLU A 533 23.42 17.72 -22.71
N ASP A 534 24.35 18.09 -21.85
CA ASP A 534 25.76 17.71 -21.86
C ASP A 534 26.02 16.28 -21.37
N GLU A 535 25.03 15.63 -20.74
CA GLU A 535 25.11 14.25 -20.25
C GLU A 535 24.26 13.25 -21.08
N ARG A 536 23.81 13.64 -22.29
CA ARG A 536 23.07 12.77 -23.22
C ARG A 536 23.96 11.80 -24.01
N TYR A 537 24.83 11.09 -23.31
CA TYR A 537 25.68 10.04 -23.87
C TYR A 537 25.70 8.81 -22.95
N TYR A 538 26.04 7.66 -23.54
CA TYR A 538 26.09 6.39 -22.81
C TYR A 538 27.14 6.45 -21.69
N LEU A 539 26.77 6.00 -20.48
CA LEU A 539 27.62 6.04 -19.28
C LEU A 539 28.02 7.44 -18.83
N SER A 540 27.20 8.46 -19.11
CA SER A 540 27.32 9.74 -18.40
C SER A 540 26.99 9.57 -16.91
N PRO A 541 27.40 10.50 -16.03
CA PRO A 541 27.08 10.43 -14.61
C PRO A 541 25.57 10.24 -14.32
N SER A 542 24.71 10.97 -15.02
CA SER A 542 23.26 10.86 -14.90
C SER A 542 22.69 9.61 -15.55
N TRP A 543 23.32 9.09 -16.61
CA TRP A 543 22.94 7.78 -17.17
C TRP A 543 23.18 6.69 -16.14
N GLU A 544 24.40 6.66 -15.59
CA GLU A 544 24.82 5.72 -14.56
C GLU A 544 23.91 5.80 -13.32
N TYR A 545 23.58 7.01 -12.87
CA TYR A 545 22.64 7.22 -11.75
C TYR A 545 21.26 6.58 -11.95
N HIS A 546 20.80 6.51 -13.20
CA HIS A 546 19.52 5.93 -13.58
C HIS A 546 19.63 4.48 -14.08
N ASP A 547 20.80 3.84 -13.96
CA ASP A 547 21.01 2.45 -14.34
C ASP A 547 20.77 1.51 -13.15
N ASN A 548 20.15 0.37 -13.44
CA ASN A 548 19.82 -0.68 -12.48
C ASN A 548 21.07 -1.34 -11.89
N GLU A 549 22.19 -1.45 -12.64
CA GLU A 549 23.38 -2.17 -12.17
C GLU A 549 24.15 -1.47 -11.04
N ILE A 550 24.06 -0.15 -10.91
CA ILE A 550 24.76 0.59 -9.84
C ILE A 550 24.13 0.36 -8.47
N ALA A 551 22.82 0.10 -8.40
CA ALA A 551 22.16 -0.30 -7.16
C ALA A 551 22.71 -1.64 -6.60
N VAL A 552 23.33 -2.46 -7.46
CA VAL A 552 23.76 -3.84 -7.14
C VAL A 552 25.29 -4.00 -7.10
N ARG A 553 26.08 -3.00 -7.55
CA ARG A 553 27.55 -3.06 -7.54
C ARG A 553 28.17 -1.95 -6.67
N PRO A 554 28.81 -2.30 -5.54
CA PRO A 554 29.60 -1.34 -4.74
C PRO A 554 30.88 -0.85 -5.43
N GLU A 555 31.27 -1.50 -6.53
CA GLU A 555 32.53 -1.26 -7.23
C GLU A 555 32.23 -0.66 -8.62
N GLY A 556 32.28 0.68 -8.71
CA GLY A 556 32.02 1.46 -9.92
C GLY A 556 32.83 2.76 -9.97
N LEU A 557 33.13 3.22 -11.19
CA LEU A 557 34.19 4.18 -11.56
C LEU A 557 33.99 5.65 -11.12
N MET A 558 32.99 5.98 -10.29
CA MET A 558 32.51 7.36 -10.16
C MET A 558 32.24 7.83 -8.72
N ILE A 559 32.58 7.04 -7.70
CA ILE A 559 32.29 7.34 -6.29
C ILE A 559 32.71 8.77 -5.88
N GLU A 560 33.87 9.25 -6.31
CA GLU A 560 34.36 10.60 -5.99
C GLU A 560 33.51 11.72 -6.61
N ALA A 561 33.09 11.59 -7.88
CA ALA A 561 32.20 12.55 -8.53
C ALA A 561 30.83 12.58 -7.85
N TRP A 562 30.36 11.42 -7.37
CA TRP A 562 29.10 11.32 -6.64
C TRP A 562 29.19 11.97 -5.25
N PHE A 563 30.28 11.74 -4.52
CA PHE A 563 30.53 12.44 -3.26
C PHE A 563 30.68 13.94 -3.46
N ALA A 564 31.39 14.38 -4.51
CA ALA A 564 31.50 15.81 -4.83
C ALA A 564 30.12 16.43 -5.13
N ARG A 565 29.28 15.77 -5.93
CA ARG A 565 27.90 16.20 -6.20
C ARG A 565 27.02 16.18 -4.95
N TRP A 566 27.10 15.12 -4.14
CA TRP A 566 26.34 15.01 -2.90
C TRP A 566 26.72 16.14 -1.91
N LEU A 567 28.01 16.42 -1.77
CA LEU A 567 28.52 17.46 -0.89
C LEU A 567 28.40 18.88 -1.47
N GLY A 568 27.88 19.03 -2.70
CA GLY A 568 27.79 20.32 -3.40
C GLY A 568 29.17 20.96 -3.68
N LEU A 569 30.20 20.13 -3.89
CA LEU A 569 31.58 20.53 -4.13
C LEU A 569 31.94 20.65 -5.62
N GLU A 570 31.04 20.27 -6.53
CA GLU A 570 31.15 20.63 -7.95
C GLU A 570 30.68 22.09 -8.15
N PRO A 571 31.43 22.90 -8.93
CA PRO A 571 31.14 24.32 -9.15
C PRO A 571 29.87 24.61 -9.93
#